data_AF-A0A7G1IW16-F1
#
_entry.id   AF-A0A7G1IW16-F1
#
_cell.length_a   1.000
_cell.length_b   1.000
_cell.length_c   1.000
_cell.angle_alpha   90.00
_cell.angle_beta   90.00
_cell.angle_gamma   90.00
#
_symmetry.space_group_name_H-M   'P 1'
#
loop_
_entity.id
_entity.type
_entity.pdbx_description
1 polymer ?
#
loop_
_entity_poly.entity_id
_entity_poly.type
_entity_poly.pdbx_seq_one_letter_code
_entity_poly.pdbx_strand_id
1 'polypeptide(L)'
;MKKEKIDLVYGALLHDIGKLLQRSGKDTKDATSLGPEWFRRFSDNEAIAQHLVYDDLKGVEANLPTDSPVYITDLASKIASSLKVGQSLASYKEDNLGNQADVFNIFSDVYSQRFLPIKSLELDREPNYAQNAKESVSQSDYSSLLDTIEKEIENWDFDPDQIDALLNLYEAHLSYVPTSTKTQELADISLATHSRLTAAFASAIQEYMTAENDSDYQKELFHEQKSFYDKEAFLLVSFDLSGIQDFIYNIATAGAAKQLKARSLYLDFMGEHIADSLLEKLELTRANLLYVGGGHAYFILANTAKTKAVLEAFEEEFNQFLLKNFQTRLYVAFGWSPFSANDIMTSLARYRKVYQATSRMISKKKISRYDAQTLLELNQGGQSAQRECTICHSVQDMTIFNDQEVCQICASLYRFSKEIQEKYYIVTKEKGLPIGPGAFIRGISQADLEKEGWNRIYVKNSFATDIARATHVFVGDYKYADIDQYAQLSQDSQTGQGIRRLAVVRLDVDDLGAAFMAGFSYQDGGKYNTLARSATFSRSMSLFFKVYINQFAKDKKYRLSMLVEMMYSPLVHGKILSHLRLTCANNLSSGRMAN
;
A
#
# COMPACT_ATOMS: atom_id res chain seq x y z
N MET A 1 -10.39 -11.83 14.84
CA MET A 1 -11.05 -10.53 15.11
C MET A 1 -12.38 -10.75 15.80
N LYS A 2 -12.65 -10.02 16.90
CA LYS A 2 -13.96 -10.02 17.58
C LYS A 2 -14.97 -9.15 16.82
N LYS A 3 -16.28 -9.44 16.98
CA LYS A 3 -17.38 -8.70 16.33
C LYS A 3 -17.29 -7.18 16.56
N GLU A 4 -17.07 -6.74 17.79
CA GLU A 4 -16.94 -5.31 18.14
C GLU A 4 -15.83 -4.58 17.35
N LYS A 5 -14.73 -5.28 17.04
CA LYS A 5 -13.63 -4.72 16.24
C LYS A 5 -14.00 -4.64 14.76
N ILE A 6 -14.78 -5.61 14.26
CA ILE A 6 -15.28 -5.63 12.89
C ILE A 6 -16.25 -4.46 12.69
N ASP A 7 -17.21 -4.30 13.60
CA ASP A 7 -18.18 -3.21 13.58
C ASP A 7 -17.48 -1.84 13.64
N LEU A 8 -16.45 -1.68 14.50
CA LEU A 8 -15.63 -0.48 14.57
C LEU A 8 -14.91 -0.18 13.23
N VAL A 9 -14.33 -1.19 12.59
CA VAL A 9 -13.62 -1.01 11.31
C VAL A 9 -14.59 -0.57 10.22
N TYR A 10 -15.74 -1.23 10.10
CA TYR A 10 -16.78 -0.81 9.14
C TYR A 10 -17.30 0.59 9.43
N GLY A 11 -17.64 0.86 10.69
CA GLY A 11 -18.09 2.18 11.13
C GLY A 11 -17.07 3.27 10.79
N ALA A 12 -15.78 3.02 11.03
CA ALA A 12 -14.70 3.96 10.71
C ALA A 12 -14.47 4.12 9.20
N LEU A 13 -14.62 3.07 8.39
CA LEU A 13 -14.53 3.17 6.93
C LEU A 13 -15.70 3.98 6.35
N LEU A 14 -16.92 3.73 6.85
CA LEU A 14 -18.16 4.30 6.34
C LEU A 14 -18.51 5.67 6.95
N HIS A 15 -17.86 6.12 8.01
CA HIS A 15 -18.26 7.30 8.81
C HIS A 15 -18.55 8.56 7.98
N ASP A 16 -17.79 8.78 6.91
CA ASP A 16 -17.87 9.97 6.05
C ASP A 16 -18.65 9.75 4.74
N ILE A 17 -19.34 8.61 4.57
CA ILE A 17 -20.14 8.33 3.37
C ILE A 17 -21.27 9.35 3.17
N GLY A 18 -21.73 9.98 4.24
CA GLY A 18 -22.66 11.11 4.24
C GLY A 18 -22.25 12.24 3.30
N LYS A 19 -20.93 12.48 3.17
CA LYS A 19 -20.40 13.50 2.24
C LYS A 19 -20.66 13.13 0.79
N LEU A 20 -20.53 11.86 0.41
CA LEU A 20 -20.86 11.42 -0.94
C LEU A 20 -22.38 11.51 -1.19
N LEU A 21 -23.19 11.11 -0.20
CA LEU A 21 -24.66 11.18 -0.26
C LEU A 21 -25.15 12.61 -0.51
N GLN A 22 -24.67 13.56 0.29
CA GLN A 22 -25.01 14.97 0.17
C GLN A 22 -24.66 15.53 -1.22
N ARG A 23 -23.49 15.17 -1.77
CA ARG A 23 -23.02 15.64 -3.08
C ARG A 23 -23.76 15.00 -4.26
N SER A 24 -24.25 13.77 -4.08
CA SER A 24 -25.05 13.07 -5.09
C SER A 24 -26.45 13.67 -5.28
N GLY A 25 -26.96 14.40 -4.28
CA GLY A 25 -28.31 14.95 -4.28
C GLY A 25 -29.43 13.92 -4.14
N LYS A 26 -29.12 12.64 -3.88
CA LYS A 26 -30.11 11.55 -3.75
C LYS A 26 -30.96 11.61 -2.48
N ASP A 27 -30.60 12.43 -1.50
CA ASP A 27 -31.33 12.51 -0.24
C ASP A 27 -31.33 13.96 0.30
N THR A 28 -32.52 14.53 0.50
CA THR A 28 -32.74 15.98 0.74
C THR A 28 -33.15 16.32 2.18
N LYS A 29 -33.05 15.36 3.10
CA LYS A 29 -33.24 15.58 4.55
C LYS A 29 -31.92 15.96 5.23
N ASP A 30 -31.99 16.40 6.49
CA ASP A 30 -30.86 16.91 7.29
C ASP A 30 -29.61 16.02 7.15
N ALA A 31 -28.47 16.64 6.84
CA ALA A 31 -27.22 15.96 6.49
C ALA A 31 -26.72 14.97 7.57
N THR A 32 -27.12 15.17 8.81
CA THR A 32 -26.71 14.40 10.00
C THR A 32 -27.42 13.06 10.16
N SER A 33 -28.60 12.86 9.55
CA SER A 33 -29.32 11.56 9.60
C SER A 33 -29.13 10.71 8.34
N LEU A 34 -28.52 11.27 7.28
CA LEU A 34 -28.38 10.62 5.97
C LEU A 34 -27.57 9.33 6.00
N GLY A 35 -26.41 9.32 6.66
CA GLY A 35 -25.52 8.16 6.69
C GLY A 35 -26.16 6.92 7.34
N PRO A 36 -26.67 7.01 8.57
CA PRO A 36 -27.33 5.88 9.23
C PRO A 36 -28.59 5.40 8.50
N GLU A 37 -29.44 6.32 8.01
CA GLU A 37 -30.64 5.95 7.22
C GLU A 37 -30.26 5.23 5.92
N TRP A 38 -29.21 5.71 5.25
CA TRP A 38 -28.66 5.06 4.07
C TRP A 38 -28.15 3.64 4.38
N PHE A 39 -27.38 3.46 5.45
CA PHE A 39 -26.83 2.15 5.81
C PHE A 39 -27.92 1.13 6.17
N ARG A 40 -28.98 1.57 6.84
CA ARG A 40 -30.15 0.73 7.19
C ARG A 40 -30.90 0.16 5.99
N ARG A 41 -30.68 0.68 4.77
CA ARG A 41 -31.20 0.07 3.54
C ARG A 41 -30.52 -1.26 3.22
N PHE A 42 -29.30 -1.47 3.73
CA PHE A 42 -28.45 -2.62 3.40
C PHE A 42 -28.26 -3.55 4.60
N SER A 43 -28.28 -3.04 5.83
CA SER A 43 -28.05 -3.84 7.03
C SER A 43 -28.73 -3.25 8.27
N ASP A 44 -29.28 -4.13 9.11
CA ASP A 44 -29.85 -3.78 10.42
C ASP A 44 -28.79 -3.64 11.54
N ASN A 45 -27.49 -3.63 11.20
CA ASN A 45 -26.41 -3.53 12.18
C ASN A 45 -26.27 -2.11 12.74
N GLU A 46 -27.05 -1.82 13.80
CA GLU A 46 -27.02 -0.53 14.49
C GLU A 46 -25.65 -0.17 15.08
N ALA A 47 -24.81 -1.16 15.42
CA ALA A 47 -23.48 -0.88 15.94
C ALA A 47 -22.62 -0.16 14.88
N ILE A 48 -22.75 -0.53 13.60
CA ILE A 48 -22.10 0.17 12.49
C ILE A 48 -22.80 1.51 12.21
N ALA A 49 -24.14 1.50 12.11
CA ALA A 49 -24.94 2.67 11.73
C ALA A 49 -24.67 3.90 12.62
N GLN A 50 -24.43 3.69 13.92
CA GLN A 50 -24.16 4.75 14.88
C GLN A 50 -22.87 5.56 14.57
N HIS A 51 -21.88 4.96 13.90
CA HIS A 51 -20.66 5.67 13.51
C HIS A 51 -20.89 6.71 12.40
N LEU A 52 -21.99 6.61 11.65
CA LEU A 52 -22.27 7.44 10.48
C LEU A 52 -22.96 8.77 10.84
N VAL A 53 -23.16 9.07 12.13
CA VAL A 53 -23.72 10.34 12.63
C VAL A 53 -22.63 11.42 12.84
N TYR A 54 -21.44 11.21 12.27
CA TYR A 54 -20.19 11.87 12.67
C TYR A 54 -20.23 13.41 12.69
N ASP A 55 -20.95 14.06 11.77
CA ASP A 55 -21.02 15.54 11.70
C ASP A 55 -21.75 16.20 12.88
N ASP A 56 -22.42 15.42 13.76
CA ASP A 56 -23.13 15.94 14.94
C ASP A 56 -22.88 15.13 16.23
N LEU A 57 -21.65 14.65 16.44
CA LEU A 57 -21.34 13.89 17.67
C LEU A 57 -21.72 14.66 18.95
N LYS A 58 -21.56 15.99 18.96
CA LYS A 58 -21.99 16.85 20.09
C LYS A 58 -23.50 16.85 20.31
N GLY A 59 -24.30 16.76 19.25
CA GLY A 59 -25.76 16.71 19.33
C GLY A 59 -26.27 15.34 19.82
N VAL A 60 -25.52 14.26 19.57
CA VAL A 60 -25.93 12.89 19.94
C VAL A 60 -25.23 12.31 21.17
N GLU A 61 -24.21 12.99 21.70
CA GLU A 61 -23.42 12.58 22.86
C GLU A 61 -24.29 12.10 24.04
N ALA A 62 -25.36 12.82 24.36
CA ALA A 62 -26.24 12.52 25.49
C ALA A 62 -26.92 11.14 25.41
N ASN A 63 -26.96 10.53 24.22
CA ASN A 63 -27.57 9.23 23.96
C ASN A 63 -26.54 8.10 23.78
N LEU A 64 -25.23 8.40 23.88
CA LEU A 64 -24.17 7.42 23.70
C LEU A 64 -23.62 6.94 25.06
N PRO A 65 -23.43 5.62 25.25
CA PRO A 65 -22.71 5.08 26.40
C PRO A 65 -21.28 5.63 26.50
N THR A 66 -20.72 5.72 27.71
CA THR A 66 -19.36 6.23 27.96
C THR A 66 -18.28 5.42 27.24
N ASP A 67 -18.54 4.14 26.98
CA ASP A 67 -17.68 3.17 26.28
C ASP A 67 -18.04 2.99 24.80
N SER A 68 -18.81 3.91 24.21
CA SER A 68 -19.22 3.84 22.80
C SER A 68 -18.02 3.93 21.85
N PRO A 69 -17.85 2.97 20.90
CA PRO A 69 -16.80 3.03 19.88
C PRO A 69 -16.90 4.24 18.93
N VAL A 70 -18.01 4.97 18.92
CA VAL A 70 -18.18 6.20 18.13
C VAL A 70 -17.15 7.26 18.53
N TYR A 71 -16.80 7.36 19.82
CA TYR A 71 -15.75 8.27 20.29
C TYR A 71 -14.36 7.92 19.72
N ILE A 72 -14.10 6.62 19.50
CA ILE A 72 -12.86 6.16 18.86
C ILE A 72 -12.83 6.63 17.40
N THR A 73 -13.91 6.43 16.65
CA THR A 73 -14.00 6.85 15.24
C THR A 73 -13.86 8.36 15.09
N ASP A 74 -14.48 9.15 15.97
CA ASP A 74 -14.38 10.61 15.93
C ASP A 74 -12.94 11.10 16.15
N LEU A 75 -12.29 10.60 17.20
CA LEU A 75 -10.89 10.91 17.46
C LEU A 75 -9.99 10.47 16.29
N ALA A 76 -10.19 9.26 15.77
CA ALA A 76 -9.43 8.71 14.65
C ALA A 76 -9.56 9.56 13.38
N SER A 77 -10.78 10.05 13.06
CA SER A 77 -11.03 10.90 11.89
C SER A 77 -10.31 12.26 12.03
N LYS A 78 -10.31 12.85 13.23
CA LYS A 78 -9.56 14.09 13.51
C LYS A 78 -8.04 13.90 13.37
N ILE A 79 -7.50 12.76 13.80
CA ILE A 79 -6.07 12.43 13.60
C ILE A 79 -5.78 12.22 12.10
N ALA A 80 -6.62 11.44 11.40
CA ALA A 80 -6.45 11.13 9.98
C ALA A 80 -6.49 12.39 9.09
N SER A 81 -7.34 13.36 9.42
CA SER A 81 -7.41 14.66 8.72
C SER A 81 -6.30 15.63 9.11
N SER A 82 -5.56 15.35 10.19
CA SER A 82 -4.56 16.25 10.78
C SER A 82 -5.12 17.64 11.12
N LEU A 83 -6.41 17.71 11.48
CA LEU A 83 -7.06 18.95 11.90
C LEU A 83 -6.49 19.40 13.25
N LYS A 84 -6.11 20.68 13.36
CA LYS A 84 -5.65 21.23 14.63
C LYS A 84 -6.80 21.32 15.63
N VAL A 85 -6.49 21.09 16.91
CA VAL A 85 -7.43 21.23 18.02
C VAL A 85 -8.18 22.57 17.95
N GLY A 86 -9.51 22.52 17.95
CA GLY A 86 -10.38 23.71 17.94
C GLY A 86 -10.82 24.20 16.55
N GLN A 87 -10.34 23.59 15.46
CA GLN A 87 -10.95 23.77 14.15
C GLN A 87 -12.13 22.82 13.99
N SER A 88 -13.34 23.38 13.90
CA SER A 88 -14.55 22.63 13.56
C SER A 88 -14.72 22.60 12.04
N LEU A 89 -15.01 21.42 11.51
CA LEU A 89 -15.47 21.23 10.13
C LEU A 89 -16.74 22.06 9.83
N ALA A 90 -17.54 22.45 10.83
CA ALA A 90 -18.89 22.98 10.61
C ALA A 90 -19.00 24.48 10.26
N SER A 91 -17.89 25.23 10.17
CA SER A 91 -17.94 26.71 10.21
C SER A 91 -17.75 27.46 8.88
N TYR A 92 -17.64 26.78 7.74
CA TYR A 92 -17.41 27.43 6.44
C TYR A 92 -18.39 26.96 5.37
N LYS A 93 -18.81 27.87 4.48
CA LYS A 93 -19.63 27.56 3.30
C LYS A 93 -18.89 26.53 2.43
N GLU A 94 -19.41 25.30 2.42
CA GLU A 94 -19.01 24.28 1.47
C GLU A 94 -19.51 24.66 0.07
N ASP A 95 -18.63 24.59 -0.92
CA ASP A 95 -19.06 24.43 -2.30
C ASP A 95 -19.28 22.92 -2.46
N ASN A 96 -20.54 22.45 -2.46
CA ASN A 96 -20.84 21.02 -2.36
C ASN A 96 -20.26 20.21 -3.53
N LEU A 97 -19.96 20.84 -4.65
CA LEU A 97 -19.44 20.18 -5.85
C LEU A 97 -18.05 20.74 -6.18
N GLY A 98 -17.07 19.86 -6.31
CA GLY A 98 -15.72 20.27 -6.71
C GLY A 98 -14.79 19.11 -6.99
N ASN A 99 -13.78 19.37 -7.81
CA ASN A 99 -12.68 18.44 -8.07
C ASN A 99 -11.79 18.26 -6.84
N GLN A 100 -11.15 17.10 -6.73
CA GLN A 100 -10.03 16.92 -5.82
C GLN A 100 -8.83 17.71 -6.33
N ALA A 101 -8.12 18.43 -5.45
CA ALA A 101 -6.85 19.02 -5.80
C ALA A 101 -5.76 17.94 -5.90
N ASP A 102 -4.76 18.21 -6.73
CA ASP A 102 -3.60 17.35 -6.81
C ASP A 102 -2.70 17.51 -5.57
N VAL A 103 -2.31 16.39 -4.96
CA VAL A 103 -1.37 16.37 -3.83
C VAL A 103 -0.03 17.01 -4.20
N PHE A 104 0.36 16.98 -5.47
CA PHE A 104 1.60 17.58 -5.96
C PHE A 104 1.60 19.12 -5.95
N ASN A 105 0.44 19.77 -5.78
CA ASN A 105 0.34 21.23 -5.73
C ASN A 105 1.22 21.86 -4.64
N ILE A 106 1.48 21.10 -3.57
CA ILE A 106 2.23 21.52 -2.39
C ILE A 106 3.47 20.66 -2.10
N PHE A 107 3.87 19.82 -3.07
CA PHE A 107 4.98 18.87 -2.91
C PHE A 107 6.37 19.47 -3.23
N SER A 108 6.40 20.70 -3.73
CA SER A 108 7.64 21.41 -4.04
C SER A 108 7.60 22.84 -3.52
N ASP A 109 8.70 23.57 -3.65
CA ASP A 109 8.76 25.01 -3.40
C ASP A 109 7.97 25.84 -4.43
N VAL A 110 7.63 25.24 -5.58
CA VAL A 110 6.80 25.86 -6.60
C VAL A 110 5.33 25.56 -6.32
N TYR A 111 4.56 26.62 -6.08
CA TYR A 111 3.11 26.52 -5.99
C TYR A 111 2.52 26.19 -7.36
N SER A 112 1.66 25.18 -7.42
CA SER A 112 0.86 24.86 -8.61
C SER A 112 -0.60 24.65 -8.24
N GLN A 113 -1.48 24.78 -9.23
CA GLN A 113 -2.90 24.55 -9.07
C GLN A 113 -3.36 23.57 -10.14
N ARG A 114 -3.40 22.30 -9.75
CA ARG A 114 -3.91 21.22 -10.58
C ARG A 114 -5.03 20.48 -9.85
N PHE A 115 -5.98 19.99 -10.62
CA PHE A 115 -7.20 19.34 -10.11
C PHE A 115 -7.43 18.02 -10.84
N LEU A 116 -7.88 17.02 -10.11
CA LEU A 116 -8.21 15.70 -10.63
C LEU A 116 -9.69 15.64 -11.01
N PRO A 117 -10.03 15.22 -12.24
CA PRO A 117 -11.40 14.92 -12.63
C PRO A 117 -12.05 13.85 -11.72
N ILE A 118 -13.32 14.04 -11.36
CA ILE A 118 -14.10 13.07 -10.59
C ILE A 118 -14.45 11.89 -11.49
N LYS A 119 -13.86 10.73 -11.23
CA LYS A 119 -14.19 9.47 -11.91
C LYS A 119 -13.70 8.26 -11.12
N SER A 120 -14.10 7.07 -11.54
CA SER A 120 -13.55 5.81 -11.02
C SER A 120 -12.14 5.56 -11.54
N LEU A 121 -11.36 4.79 -10.79
CA LEU A 121 -10.05 4.30 -11.21
C LEU A 121 -10.22 3.13 -12.19
N GLU A 122 -9.71 3.29 -13.40
CA GLU A 122 -9.81 2.29 -14.46
C GLU A 122 -8.40 1.81 -14.85
N LEU A 123 -8.19 0.48 -14.83
CA LEU A 123 -6.87 -0.13 -15.10
C LEU A 123 -6.50 -0.13 -16.59
N ASP A 124 -7.50 -0.14 -17.48
CA ASP A 124 -7.32 -0.27 -18.93
C ASP A 124 -7.48 1.04 -19.71
N ARG A 125 -7.66 2.17 -19.02
CA ARG A 125 -7.82 3.51 -19.60
C ARG A 125 -6.71 4.46 -19.19
N GLU A 126 -6.50 5.50 -19.97
CA GLU A 126 -5.46 6.50 -19.71
C GLU A 126 -5.47 7.03 -18.27
N PRO A 127 -4.29 7.37 -17.71
CA PRO A 127 -4.18 7.91 -16.37
C PRO A 127 -5.09 9.12 -16.14
N ASN A 128 -5.63 9.27 -14.93
CA ASN A 128 -6.38 10.46 -14.56
C ASN A 128 -5.43 11.64 -14.31
N TYR A 129 -4.94 12.26 -15.38
CA TYR A 129 -4.02 13.39 -15.27
C TYR A 129 -4.69 14.60 -14.63
N ALA A 130 -4.00 15.21 -13.68
CA ALA A 130 -4.42 16.46 -13.07
C ALA A 130 -4.38 17.60 -14.11
N GLN A 131 -5.42 18.43 -14.12
CA GLN A 131 -5.64 19.53 -15.05
C GLN A 131 -5.38 20.88 -14.38
N ASN A 132 -4.86 21.87 -15.12
CA ASN A 132 -4.59 23.21 -14.59
C ASN A 132 -5.86 24.06 -14.34
N ALA A 133 -7.03 23.55 -14.71
CA ALA A 133 -8.32 24.18 -14.49
C ALA A 133 -9.28 23.17 -13.85
N LYS A 134 -10.18 23.65 -13.01
CA LYS A 134 -11.29 22.83 -12.50
C LYS A 134 -12.22 22.48 -13.65
N GLU A 135 -12.59 21.21 -13.76
CA GLU A 135 -13.67 20.79 -14.63
C GLU A 135 -15.01 21.11 -13.97
N SER A 136 -16.07 21.26 -14.76
CA SER A 136 -17.41 21.40 -14.19
C SER A 136 -17.82 20.07 -13.56
N VAL A 137 -18.06 20.06 -12.26
CA VAL A 137 -18.54 18.86 -11.53
C VAL A 137 -20.03 19.01 -11.25
N SER A 138 -20.79 17.96 -11.57
CA SER A 138 -22.24 17.87 -11.40
C SER A 138 -22.62 16.90 -10.28
N GLN A 139 -23.86 16.99 -9.79
CA GLN A 139 -24.40 15.98 -8.87
C GLN A 139 -24.43 14.59 -9.51
N SER A 140 -24.65 14.50 -10.83
CA SER A 140 -24.68 13.22 -11.56
C SER A 140 -23.34 12.49 -11.55
N ASP A 141 -22.22 13.23 -11.49
CA ASP A 141 -20.88 12.61 -11.38
C ASP A 141 -20.77 11.86 -10.06
N TYR A 142 -21.18 12.49 -8.95
CA TYR A 142 -21.21 11.85 -7.63
C TYR A 142 -22.26 10.74 -7.52
N SER A 143 -23.45 10.93 -8.09
CA SER A 143 -24.50 9.90 -8.04
C SER A 143 -24.07 8.65 -8.79
N SER A 144 -23.37 8.75 -9.91
CA SER A 144 -22.88 7.57 -10.65
C SER A 144 -21.91 6.71 -9.84
N LEU A 145 -21.04 7.35 -9.04
CA LEU A 145 -20.12 6.65 -8.14
C LEU A 145 -20.88 5.98 -6.98
N LEU A 146 -21.81 6.71 -6.38
CA LEU A 146 -22.66 6.19 -5.31
C LEU A 146 -23.47 4.97 -5.78
N ASP A 147 -24.06 5.03 -6.97
CA ASP A 147 -24.90 3.95 -7.52
C ASP A 147 -24.10 2.67 -7.74
N THR A 148 -22.84 2.82 -8.14
CA THR A 148 -21.92 1.69 -8.28
C THR A 148 -21.63 1.08 -6.91
N ILE A 149 -21.35 1.91 -5.90
CA ILE A 149 -21.11 1.44 -4.52
C ILE A 149 -22.34 0.75 -3.95
N GLU A 150 -23.53 1.38 -4.04
CA GLU A 150 -24.79 0.82 -3.53
C GLU A 150 -25.09 -0.54 -4.16
N LYS A 151 -24.86 -0.69 -5.46
CA LYS A 151 -25.07 -1.96 -6.17
C LYS A 151 -24.10 -3.05 -5.71
N GLU A 152 -22.84 -2.73 -5.48
CA GLU A 152 -21.85 -3.71 -5.04
C GLU A 152 -22.13 -4.19 -3.61
N ILE A 153 -22.56 -3.30 -2.72
CA ILE A 153 -22.83 -3.63 -1.31
C ILE A 153 -24.25 -4.14 -1.04
N GLU A 154 -25.13 -4.19 -2.04
CA GLU A 154 -26.56 -4.49 -1.88
C GLU A 154 -26.83 -5.81 -1.14
N ASN A 155 -25.94 -6.78 -1.31
CA ASN A 155 -26.07 -8.13 -0.74
C ASN A 155 -24.92 -8.47 0.23
N TRP A 156 -24.33 -7.47 0.89
CA TRP A 156 -23.25 -7.70 1.85
C TRP A 156 -23.78 -7.93 3.26
N ASP A 157 -23.15 -8.89 3.96
CA ASP A 157 -23.43 -9.19 5.35
C ASP A 157 -22.56 -8.34 6.31
N PHE A 158 -21.59 -7.59 5.77
CA PHE A 158 -20.60 -6.80 6.51
C PHE A 158 -19.81 -7.67 7.50
N ASP A 159 -19.38 -8.83 7.02
CA ASP A 159 -18.56 -9.78 7.77
C ASP A 159 -17.06 -9.41 7.69
N PRO A 160 -16.15 -10.02 8.47
CA PRO A 160 -14.72 -9.67 8.38
C PRO A 160 -14.10 -10.00 7.02
N ASP A 161 -14.68 -10.94 6.28
CA ASP A 161 -14.20 -11.41 4.99
C ASP A 161 -14.43 -10.37 3.88
N GLN A 162 -15.41 -9.47 4.04
CA GLN A 162 -15.76 -8.39 3.11
C GLN A 162 -15.02 -7.05 3.34
N ILE A 163 -14.21 -6.91 4.40
CA ILE A 163 -13.51 -5.65 4.70
C ILE A 163 -12.52 -5.28 3.59
N ASP A 164 -11.76 -6.25 3.10
CA ASP A 164 -10.78 -6.03 2.02
C ASP A 164 -11.49 -5.67 0.71
N ALA A 165 -12.67 -6.26 0.44
CA ALA A 165 -13.51 -5.86 -0.68
C ALA A 165 -13.99 -4.41 -0.54
N LEU A 166 -14.38 -3.96 0.66
CA LEU A 166 -14.76 -2.55 0.89
C LEU A 166 -13.59 -1.59 0.63
N LEU A 167 -12.40 -1.93 1.13
CA LEU A 167 -11.18 -1.14 0.92
C LEU A 167 -10.88 -1.00 -0.58
N ASN A 168 -10.99 -2.10 -1.32
CA ASN A 168 -10.77 -2.13 -2.76
C ASN A 168 -11.86 -1.35 -3.53
N LEU A 169 -13.13 -1.45 -3.14
CA LEU A 169 -14.24 -0.70 -3.70
C LEU A 169 -14.05 0.82 -3.50
N TYR A 170 -13.63 1.22 -2.30
CA TYR A 170 -13.31 2.62 -1.98
C TYR A 170 -12.11 3.10 -2.78
N GLU A 171 -11.06 2.29 -2.90
CA GLU A 171 -9.91 2.62 -3.72
C GLU A 171 -10.29 2.77 -5.21
N ALA A 172 -11.21 1.95 -5.72
CA ALA A 172 -11.69 2.05 -7.10
C ALA A 172 -12.51 3.34 -7.33
N HIS A 173 -13.47 3.65 -6.47
CA HIS A 173 -14.49 4.67 -6.77
C HIS A 173 -14.31 6.01 -6.04
N LEU A 174 -13.59 6.03 -4.91
CA LEU A 174 -13.45 7.21 -4.05
C LEU A 174 -12.02 7.76 -4.01
N SER A 175 -11.13 7.23 -4.86
CA SER A 175 -9.74 7.68 -5.00
C SER A 175 -9.57 9.07 -5.60
N TYR A 176 -10.58 9.57 -6.30
CA TYR A 176 -10.61 10.91 -6.91
C TYR A 176 -11.75 11.78 -6.34
N VAL A 177 -12.36 11.36 -5.22
CA VAL A 177 -13.39 12.12 -4.51
C VAL A 177 -12.72 12.84 -3.34
N PRO A 178 -12.74 14.18 -3.27
CA PRO A 178 -12.11 14.89 -2.16
C PRO A 178 -12.86 14.64 -0.84
N THR A 179 -12.13 14.50 0.26
CA THR A 179 -12.74 14.36 1.61
C THR A 179 -13.51 15.62 1.99
N SER A 180 -13.03 16.79 1.56
CA SER A 180 -13.62 18.10 1.86
C SER A 180 -13.51 19.00 0.64
N THR A 181 -14.55 19.81 0.42
CA THR A 181 -14.62 20.82 -0.65
C THR A 181 -14.60 22.23 -0.09
N LYS A 182 -14.22 22.39 1.19
CA LYS A 182 -14.14 23.70 1.85
C LYS A 182 -13.07 24.55 1.19
N THR A 183 -13.42 25.81 0.90
CA THR A 183 -12.56 26.77 0.21
C THR A 183 -11.25 27.10 0.93
N GLN A 184 -11.14 26.83 2.23
CA GLN A 184 -9.92 27.04 3.03
C GLN A 184 -9.05 25.78 3.15
N GLU A 185 -9.54 24.62 2.70
CA GLU A 185 -8.80 23.37 2.69
C GLU A 185 -8.27 23.09 1.29
N LEU A 186 -7.13 22.40 1.20
CA LEU A 186 -6.52 22.11 -0.10
C LEU A 186 -7.36 21.13 -0.94
N ALA A 187 -8.29 20.37 -0.33
CA ALA A 187 -9.09 19.35 -1.00
C ALA A 187 -8.24 18.29 -1.74
N ASP A 188 -7.04 18.00 -1.23
CA ASP A 188 -6.04 17.13 -1.86
C ASP A 188 -6.05 15.68 -1.36
N ILE A 189 -6.76 15.42 -0.25
CA ILE A 189 -6.92 14.09 0.34
C ILE A 189 -8.22 13.45 -0.17
N SER A 190 -8.10 12.26 -0.75
CA SER A 190 -9.26 11.50 -1.22
C SER A 190 -10.04 10.89 -0.07
N LEU A 191 -11.35 10.76 -0.24
CA LEU A 191 -12.26 10.12 0.72
C LEU A 191 -11.83 8.68 1.00
N ALA A 192 -11.38 7.94 -0.02
CA ALA A 192 -10.81 6.60 0.14
C ALA A 192 -9.60 6.59 1.11
N THR A 193 -8.67 7.53 0.95
CA THR A 193 -7.47 7.61 1.82
C THR A 193 -7.86 7.99 3.24
N HIS A 194 -8.78 8.95 3.39
CA HIS A 194 -9.22 9.40 4.68
C HIS A 194 -9.93 8.28 5.46
N SER A 195 -10.96 7.66 4.87
CA SER A 195 -11.67 6.53 5.48
C SER A 195 -10.72 5.39 5.89
N ARG A 196 -9.78 5.01 5.02
CA ARG A 196 -8.77 3.98 5.33
C ARG A 196 -7.93 4.35 6.55
N LEU A 197 -7.41 5.58 6.61
CA LEU A 197 -6.60 6.05 7.73
C LEU A 197 -7.42 6.16 9.01
N THR A 198 -8.68 6.60 8.93
CA THR A 198 -9.60 6.63 10.07
C THR A 198 -9.78 5.22 10.64
N ALA A 199 -10.01 4.21 9.81
CA ALA A 199 -10.10 2.81 10.25
C ALA A 199 -8.78 2.27 10.86
N ALA A 200 -7.63 2.66 10.31
CA ALA A 200 -6.32 2.31 10.85
C ALA A 200 -6.12 2.86 12.27
N PHE A 201 -6.34 4.16 12.45
CA PHE A 201 -6.22 4.82 13.75
C PHE A 201 -7.27 4.33 14.74
N ALA A 202 -8.51 4.11 14.30
CA ALA A 202 -9.58 3.58 15.15
C ALA A 202 -9.20 2.21 15.73
N SER A 203 -8.70 1.31 14.88
CA SER A 203 -8.24 -0.02 15.33
C SER A 203 -7.07 0.08 16.31
N ALA A 204 -6.13 0.99 16.07
CA ALA A 204 -4.98 1.20 16.96
C ALA A 204 -5.39 1.82 18.31
N ILE A 205 -6.32 2.79 18.31
CA ILE A 205 -6.86 3.40 19.54
C ILE A 205 -7.59 2.34 20.37
N GLN A 206 -8.47 1.53 19.75
CA GLN A 206 -9.20 0.48 20.47
C GLN A 206 -8.25 -0.51 21.14
N GLU A 207 -7.22 -0.98 20.43
CA GLU A 207 -6.20 -1.87 20.99
C GLU A 207 -5.41 -1.23 22.13
N TYR A 208 -5.04 0.04 21.99
CA TYR A 208 -4.33 0.77 23.03
C TYR A 208 -5.17 0.94 24.30
N MET A 209 -6.42 1.41 24.17
CA MET A 209 -7.34 1.58 25.29
C MET A 209 -7.62 0.26 26.01
N THR A 210 -7.81 -0.83 25.24
CA THR A 210 -7.98 -2.19 25.79
C THR A 210 -6.75 -2.62 26.60
N ALA A 211 -5.54 -2.32 26.11
CA ALA A 211 -4.30 -2.68 26.81
C ALA A 211 -4.08 -1.88 28.09
N GLU A 212 -4.52 -0.62 28.12
CA GLU A 212 -4.51 0.24 29.32
C GLU A 212 -5.64 -0.08 30.31
N ASN A 213 -6.57 -0.98 29.95
CA ASN A 213 -7.80 -1.28 30.70
C ASN A 213 -8.66 -0.04 30.95
N ASP A 214 -8.70 0.88 29.98
CA ASP A 214 -9.54 2.07 30.01
C ASP A 214 -10.73 1.91 29.06
N SER A 215 -11.93 1.89 29.62
CA SER A 215 -13.19 1.78 28.90
C SER A 215 -13.98 3.08 28.87
N ASP A 216 -13.49 4.17 29.47
CA ASP A 216 -14.18 5.47 29.49
C ASP A 216 -13.76 6.30 28.26
N TYR A 217 -14.24 5.87 27.09
CA TYR A 217 -13.93 6.50 25.81
C TYR A 217 -14.45 7.94 25.73
N GLN A 218 -15.61 8.23 26.30
CA GLN A 218 -16.16 9.59 26.35
C GLN A 218 -15.21 10.54 27.07
N LYS A 219 -14.74 10.16 28.26
CA LYS A 219 -13.80 11.01 28.99
C LYS A 219 -12.48 11.15 28.25
N GLU A 220 -11.82 10.04 27.93
CA GLU A 220 -10.44 10.06 27.45
C GLU A 220 -10.33 10.57 26.01
N LEU A 221 -11.23 10.14 25.11
CA LEU A 221 -11.10 10.38 23.67
C LEU A 221 -11.88 11.62 23.20
N PHE A 222 -12.88 12.06 23.96
CA PHE A 222 -13.73 13.19 23.60
C PHE A 222 -13.54 14.42 24.51
N HIS A 223 -13.71 14.29 25.83
CA HIS A 223 -13.54 15.42 26.75
C HIS A 223 -12.07 15.79 27.00
N GLU A 224 -11.20 14.79 27.14
CA GLU A 224 -9.77 14.93 27.41
C GLU A 224 -8.90 14.69 26.17
N GLN A 225 -9.49 14.80 24.97
CA GLN A 225 -8.84 14.59 23.66
C GLN A 225 -7.44 15.23 23.54
N LYS A 226 -7.24 16.42 24.10
CA LYS A 226 -5.93 17.10 24.10
C LYS A 226 -4.85 16.30 24.82
N SER A 227 -5.20 15.68 25.94
CA SER A 227 -4.30 14.81 26.73
C SER A 227 -3.95 13.57 25.91
N PHE A 228 -4.93 12.94 25.28
CA PHE A 228 -4.70 11.77 24.43
C PHE A 228 -3.76 12.07 23.26
N TYR A 229 -3.85 13.27 22.65
CA TYR A 229 -2.95 13.65 21.55
C TYR A 229 -1.46 13.69 21.90
N ASP A 230 -1.11 13.80 23.19
CA ASP A 230 0.26 13.74 23.68
C ASP A 230 0.67 12.32 24.14
N LYS A 231 -0.27 11.37 24.25
CA LYS A 231 0.04 9.97 24.57
C LYS A 231 0.69 9.29 23.36
N GLU A 232 1.78 8.56 23.60
CA GLU A 232 2.40 7.69 22.59
C GLU A 232 1.55 6.42 22.37
N ALA A 233 0.33 6.58 21.88
CA ALA A 233 -0.61 5.48 21.67
C ALA A 233 -0.30 4.63 20.43
N PHE A 234 0.57 5.11 19.53
CA PHE A 234 0.77 4.53 18.20
C PHE A 234 2.20 4.06 17.96
N LEU A 235 2.36 3.05 17.11
CA LEU A 235 3.62 2.59 16.54
C LEU A 235 3.60 2.82 15.03
N LEU A 236 4.66 3.46 14.53
CA LEU A 236 5.00 3.41 13.11
C LEU A 236 5.91 2.21 12.90
N VAL A 237 5.39 1.17 12.27
CA VAL A 237 6.15 -0.06 11.99
C VAL A 237 6.51 -0.12 10.52
N SER A 238 7.69 -0.63 10.21
CA SER A 238 8.12 -0.91 8.85
C SER A 238 8.95 -2.19 8.81
N PHE A 239 8.95 -2.85 7.65
CA PHE A 239 9.93 -3.88 7.34
C PHE A 239 10.71 -3.55 6.06
N ASP A 240 11.91 -4.11 5.96
CA ASP A 240 12.78 -4.10 4.78
C ASP A 240 13.19 -5.55 4.45
N LEU A 241 12.80 -6.04 3.28
CA LEU A 241 13.25 -7.30 2.71
C LEU A 241 14.54 -7.07 1.93
N SER A 242 15.66 -7.42 2.55
CA SER A 242 17.00 -7.28 2.02
C SER A 242 17.38 -8.42 1.07
N GLY A 243 18.17 -8.09 0.04
CA GLY A 243 18.73 -9.07 -0.91
C GLY A 243 17.90 -9.29 -2.19
N ILE A 244 16.87 -8.47 -2.41
CA ILE A 244 15.97 -8.54 -3.57
C ILE A 244 16.74 -8.49 -4.90
N GLN A 245 17.62 -7.49 -5.09
CA GLN A 245 18.34 -7.33 -6.35
C GLN A 245 19.22 -8.55 -6.67
N ASP A 246 20.02 -8.98 -5.70
CA ASP A 246 20.90 -10.14 -5.86
C ASP A 246 20.08 -11.41 -6.12
N PHE A 247 18.96 -11.59 -5.41
CA PHE A 247 18.07 -12.73 -5.63
C PHE A 247 17.50 -12.75 -7.05
N ILE A 248 17.13 -11.60 -7.62
CA ILE A 248 16.49 -11.55 -8.93
C ILE A 248 17.50 -11.69 -10.06
N TYR A 249 18.59 -10.92 -10.01
CA TYR A 249 19.49 -10.77 -11.15
C TYR A 249 20.67 -11.74 -11.16
N ASN A 250 20.96 -12.43 -10.06
CA ASN A 250 22.01 -13.44 -10.02
C ASN A 250 21.51 -14.75 -10.67
N ILE A 251 21.59 -14.81 -12.01
CA ILE A 251 21.21 -15.96 -12.85
C ILE A 251 22.37 -16.37 -13.76
N ALA A 252 22.82 -17.63 -13.64
CA ALA A 252 24.00 -18.13 -14.34
C ALA A 252 23.74 -18.70 -15.76
N THR A 253 22.50 -19.05 -16.13
CA THR A 253 22.20 -19.78 -17.37
C THR A 253 21.13 -19.10 -18.25
N ALA A 254 21.21 -19.34 -19.57
CA ALA A 254 20.29 -18.75 -20.56
C ALA A 254 18.80 -19.11 -20.30
N GLY A 255 18.51 -20.32 -19.81
CA GLY A 255 17.15 -20.74 -19.43
C GLY A 255 16.59 -20.01 -18.21
N ALA A 256 17.46 -19.54 -17.31
CA ALA A 256 17.07 -18.83 -16.09
C ALA A 256 16.51 -17.43 -16.36
N ALA A 257 16.75 -16.85 -17.55
CA ALA A 257 16.16 -15.57 -17.95
C ALA A 257 14.62 -15.62 -18.03
N LYS A 258 14.04 -16.82 -18.22
CA LYS A 258 12.59 -17.06 -18.15
C LYS A 258 12.06 -16.95 -16.70
N GLN A 259 12.92 -17.13 -15.70
CA GLN A 259 12.57 -16.99 -14.28
C GLN A 259 12.63 -15.56 -13.75
N LEU A 260 13.24 -14.59 -14.45
CA LEU A 260 13.41 -13.22 -13.93
C LEU A 260 12.09 -12.59 -13.47
N LYS A 261 11.05 -12.69 -14.30
CA LYS A 261 9.72 -12.17 -13.97
C LYS A 261 9.06 -12.97 -12.84
N ALA A 262 9.29 -14.29 -12.80
CA ALA A 262 8.78 -15.15 -11.74
C ALA A 262 9.39 -14.78 -10.38
N ARG A 263 10.70 -14.52 -10.31
CA ARG A 263 11.39 -14.07 -9.09
C ARG A 263 10.89 -12.70 -8.62
N SER A 264 10.73 -11.77 -9.55
CA SER A 264 10.19 -10.43 -9.26
C SER A 264 8.79 -10.52 -8.68
N LEU A 265 7.88 -11.24 -9.35
CA LEU A 265 6.50 -11.40 -8.90
C LEU A 265 6.43 -12.17 -7.57
N TYR A 266 7.28 -13.18 -7.40
CA TYR A 266 7.38 -13.93 -6.15
C TYR A 266 7.77 -13.04 -4.95
N LEU A 267 8.72 -12.13 -5.13
CA LEU A 267 9.13 -11.21 -4.05
C LEU A 267 8.09 -10.13 -3.77
N ASP A 268 7.34 -9.68 -4.78
CA ASP A 268 6.21 -8.76 -4.55
C ASP A 268 5.12 -9.46 -3.73
N PHE A 269 4.75 -10.70 -4.09
CA PHE A 269 3.85 -11.53 -3.27
C PHE A 269 4.42 -11.87 -1.89
N MET A 270 5.75 -11.97 -1.74
CA MET A 270 6.35 -12.20 -0.42
C MET A 270 6.13 -11.00 0.49
N GLY A 271 6.30 -9.78 -0.03
CA GLY A 271 5.99 -8.55 0.69
C GLY A 271 4.52 -8.46 1.11
N GLU A 272 3.60 -8.78 0.19
CA GLU A 272 2.16 -8.85 0.48
C GLU A 272 1.86 -9.92 1.54
N HIS A 273 2.43 -11.11 1.41
CA HIS A 273 2.22 -12.22 2.33
C HIS A 273 2.77 -11.92 3.74
N ILE A 274 3.93 -11.24 3.85
CA ILE A 274 4.47 -10.74 5.11
C ILE A 274 3.47 -9.77 5.76
N ALA A 275 2.98 -8.79 4.99
CA ALA A 275 2.06 -7.78 5.50
C ALA A 275 0.74 -8.40 5.99
N ASP A 276 0.10 -9.24 5.18
CA ASP A 276 -1.17 -9.85 5.54
C ASP A 276 -1.03 -10.82 6.71
N SER A 277 0.04 -11.63 6.75
CA SER A 277 0.24 -12.58 7.84
C SER A 277 0.53 -11.88 9.17
N LEU A 278 1.22 -10.72 9.13
CA LEU A 278 1.41 -9.90 10.33
C LEU A 278 0.08 -9.31 10.81
N LEU A 279 -0.72 -8.74 9.90
CA LEU A 279 -2.02 -8.16 10.22
C LEU A 279 -2.98 -9.21 10.77
N GLU A 280 -3.03 -10.41 10.18
CA GLU A 280 -3.82 -11.54 10.69
C GLU A 280 -3.42 -11.92 12.12
N LYS A 281 -2.10 -12.01 12.43
CA LYS A 281 -1.62 -12.31 13.79
C LYS A 281 -1.97 -11.22 14.82
N LEU A 282 -2.03 -9.97 14.38
CA LEU A 282 -2.45 -8.84 15.21
C LEU A 282 -3.98 -8.67 15.24
N GLU A 283 -4.72 -9.47 14.47
CA GLU A 283 -6.16 -9.31 14.24
C GLU A 283 -6.53 -7.93 13.70
N LEU A 284 -5.74 -7.40 12.76
CA LEU A 284 -5.93 -6.13 12.08
C LEU A 284 -6.24 -6.33 10.59
N THR A 285 -6.66 -5.26 9.92
CA THR A 285 -7.03 -5.28 8.49
C THR A 285 -6.03 -4.50 7.65
N ARG A 286 -6.12 -4.58 6.32
CA ARG A 286 -5.26 -3.81 5.41
C ARG A 286 -5.48 -2.29 5.48
N ALA A 287 -6.45 -1.82 6.27
CA ALA A 287 -6.55 -0.42 6.65
C ALA A 287 -5.28 0.06 7.36
N ASN A 288 -4.71 -0.77 8.25
CA ASN A 288 -3.50 -0.47 9.02
C ASN A 288 -2.20 -0.49 8.21
N LEU A 289 -2.24 -0.98 6.97
CA LEU A 289 -1.12 -0.95 6.03
C LEU A 289 -1.16 0.38 5.26
N LEU A 290 -0.12 1.19 5.35
CA LEU A 290 -0.03 2.46 4.61
C LEU A 290 0.50 2.28 3.19
N TYR A 291 1.44 1.36 3.04
CA TYR A 291 2.16 1.11 1.80
C TYR A 291 2.79 -0.28 1.84
N VAL A 292 2.82 -0.96 0.70
CA VAL A 292 3.61 -2.17 0.46
C VAL A 292 4.16 -2.15 -0.97
N GLY A 293 5.46 -2.34 -1.11
CA GLY A 293 6.13 -2.42 -2.40
C GLY A 293 7.64 -2.36 -2.26
N GLY A 294 8.34 -2.96 -3.22
CA GLY A 294 9.81 -2.86 -3.28
C GLY A 294 10.54 -3.50 -2.11
N GLY A 295 9.93 -4.48 -1.45
CA GLY A 295 10.47 -5.05 -0.21
C GLY A 295 10.27 -4.19 1.03
N HIS A 296 9.53 -3.07 0.93
CA HIS A 296 9.22 -2.21 2.07
C HIS A 296 7.72 -2.17 2.34
N ALA A 297 7.37 -2.01 3.61
CA ALA A 297 6.01 -1.68 4.00
C ALA A 297 6.00 -0.73 5.20
N TYR A 298 4.89 -0.03 5.40
CA TYR A 298 4.64 0.80 6.58
C TYR A 298 3.27 0.51 7.16
N PHE A 299 3.19 0.45 8.49
CA PHE A 299 1.98 0.17 9.24
C PHE A 299 1.78 1.19 10.35
N ILE A 300 0.52 1.47 10.68
CA ILE A 300 0.13 2.15 11.92
C ILE A 300 -0.49 1.10 12.83
N LEU A 301 0.13 0.84 13.98
CA LEU A 301 -0.32 -0.14 14.96
C LEU A 301 -0.45 0.50 16.34
N ALA A 302 -1.07 -0.18 17.30
CA ALA A 302 -1.12 0.27 18.68
C ALA A 302 0.23 0.09 19.40
N ASN A 303 0.65 1.08 20.20
CA ASN A 303 1.84 0.99 21.04
C ASN A 303 1.56 0.20 22.33
N THR A 304 1.51 -1.12 22.22
CA THR A 304 1.31 -2.01 23.36
C THR A 304 2.47 -3.00 23.50
N ALA A 305 2.64 -3.55 24.71
CA ALA A 305 3.61 -4.64 24.93
C ALA A 305 3.27 -5.88 24.09
N LYS A 306 1.98 -6.20 23.93
CA LYS A 306 1.49 -7.30 23.08
C LYS A 306 1.92 -7.11 21.63
N THR A 307 1.69 -5.92 21.05
CA THR A 307 2.03 -5.62 19.66
C THR A 307 3.54 -5.78 19.42
N LYS A 308 4.38 -5.26 20.32
CA LYS A 308 5.84 -5.39 20.22
C LYS A 308 6.30 -6.84 20.30
N ALA A 309 5.76 -7.62 21.22
CA ALA A 309 6.09 -9.05 21.35
C ALA A 309 5.71 -9.85 20.10
N VAL A 310 4.55 -9.55 19.50
CA VAL A 310 4.13 -10.19 18.23
C VAL A 310 5.06 -9.82 17.08
N LEU A 311 5.51 -8.56 16.98
CA LEU A 311 6.45 -8.11 15.96
C LEU A 311 7.81 -8.84 16.06
N GLU A 312 8.35 -8.97 17.27
CA GLU A 312 9.61 -9.68 17.52
C GLU A 312 9.50 -11.16 17.14
N ALA A 313 8.47 -11.85 17.65
CA ALA A 313 8.25 -13.26 17.35
C ALA A 313 7.98 -13.52 15.86
N PHE A 314 7.25 -12.62 15.19
CA PHE A 314 6.97 -12.73 13.77
C PHE A 314 8.22 -12.55 12.92
N GLU A 315 9.06 -11.57 13.23
CA GLU A 315 10.34 -11.35 12.54
C GLU A 315 11.27 -12.57 12.69
N GLU A 316 11.36 -13.15 13.87
CA GLU A 316 12.17 -14.33 14.13
C GLU A 316 11.69 -15.53 13.31
N GLU A 317 10.40 -15.87 13.39
CA GLU A 317 9.80 -16.98 12.64
C GLU A 317 9.97 -16.82 11.13
N PHE A 318 9.76 -15.60 10.62
CA PHE A 318 9.90 -15.34 9.19
C PHE A 318 11.36 -15.43 8.73
N ASN A 319 12.32 -14.95 9.54
CA ASN A 319 13.73 -15.09 9.23
C ASN A 319 14.22 -16.54 9.33
N GLN A 320 13.67 -17.37 10.22
CA GLN A 320 13.92 -18.82 10.22
C GLN A 320 13.43 -19.46 8.91
N PHE A 321 12.24 -19.08 8.42
CA PHE A 321 11.75 -19.49 7.11
C PHE A 321 12.69 -19.04 5.99
N LEU A 322 13.13 -17.78 5.98
CA LEU A 322 14.03 -17.26 4.94
C LEU A 322 15.39 -17.96 4.97
N LEU A 323 15.96 -18.17 6.16
CA LEU A 323 17.24 -18.84 6.32
C LEU A 323 17.20 -20.28 5.78
N LYS A 324 16.13 -21.02 6.09
CA LYS A 324 15.93 -22.38 5.61
C LYS A 324 15.87 -22.47 4.08
N ASN A 325 15.17 -21.54 3.43
CA ASN A 325 14.90 -21.63 1.99
C ASN A 325 15.93 -20.89 1.12
N PHE A 326 16.55 -19.83 1.65
CA PHE A 326 17.38 -18.90 0.89
C PHE A 326 18.77 -18.68 1.49
N GLN A 327 19.08 -19.32 2.63
CA GLN A 327 20.29 -19.07 3.41
C GLN A 327 20.39 -17.57 3.73
N THR A 328 21.52 -16.93 3.46
CA THR A 328 21.73 -15.50 3.76
C THR A 328 21.28 -14.56 2.65
N ARG A 329 20.70 -15.09 1.56
CA ARG A 329 20.35 -14.31 0.36
C ARG A 329 19.15 -13.40 0.55
N LEU A 330 18.21 -13.79 1.40
CA LEU A 330 17.05 -12.97 1.78
C LEU A 330 17.00 -12.84 3.30
N TYR A 331 16.62 -11.65 3.76
CA TYR A 331 16.49 -11.34 5.19
C TYR A 331 15.43 -10.25 5.35
N VAL A 332 14.56 -10.36 6.35
CA VAL A 332 13.59 -9.31 6.66
C VAL A 332 13.96 -8.64 7.97
N ALA A 333 14.05 -7.31 7.95
CA ALA A 333 14.34 -6.50 9.13
C ALA A 333 13.11 -5.65 9.47
N PHE A 334 12.53 -5.85 10.65
CA PHE A 334 11.47 -5.01 11.19
C PHE A 334 12.05 -3.90 12.06
N GLY A 335 11.47 -2.70 11.96
CA GLY A 335 11.71 -1.62 12.89
C GLY A 335 10.44 -0.88 13.22
N TRP A 336 10.43 -0.22 14.37
CA TRP A 336 9.28 0.54 14.82
C TRP A 336 9.67 1.71 15.70
N SER A 337 8.82 2.73 15.75
CA SER A 337 8.94 3.87 16.65
C SER A 337 7.59 4.17 17.30
N PRO A 338 7.52 4.36 18.63
CA PRO A 338 6.36 4.93 19.27
C PRO A 338 6.19 6.39 18.81
N PHE A 339 4.94 6.84 18.76
CA PHE A 339 4.58 8.22 18.50
C PHE A 339 3.19 8.57 19.04
N SER A 340 3.00 9.86 19.30
CA SER A 340 1.73 10.49 19.66
C SER A 340 1.07 11.17 18.46
N ALA A 341 -0.23 11.47 18.53
CA ALA A 341 -0.90 12.20 17.44
C ALA A 341 -0.23 13.56 17.17
N ASN A 342 0.21 14.26 18.22
CA ASN A 342 0.90 15.54 18.08
C ASN A 342 2.25 15.43 17.36
N ASP A 343 2.94 14.28 17.40
CA ASP A 343 4.19 14.09 16.67
C ASP A 343 4.01 14.17 15.14
N ILE A 344 2.84 13.76 14.63
CA ILE A 344 2.54 13.77 13.19
C ILE A 344 1.67 14.96 12.74
N MET A 345 0.94 15.59 13.66
CA MET A 345 0.01 16.69 13.34
C MET A 345 0.62 18.10 13.51
N THR A 346 1.60 18.27 14.39
CA THR A 346 1.99 19.63 14.85
C THR A 346 3.39 20.07 14.49
N SER A 347 4.31 19.13 14.26
CA SER A 347 5.74 19.45 14.09
C SER A 347 6.40 18.56 13.06
N LEU A 348 6.89 19.18 11.99
CA LEU A 348 7.72 18.53 10.97
C LEU A 348 8.95 17.83 11.57
N ALA A 349 9.58 18.44 12.58
CA ALA A 349 10.75 17.87 13.23
C ALA A 349 10.40 16.59 14.00
N ARG A 350 9.25 16.55 14.67
CA ARG A 350 8.76 15.35 15.37
C ARG A 350 8.35 14.28 14.35
N TYR A 351 7.58 14.64 13.32
CA TYR A 351 7.20 13.75 12.23
C TYR A 351 8.42 13.03 11.62
N ARG A 352 9.47 13.78 11.29
CA ARG A 352 10.71 13.20 10.74
C ARG A 352 11.41 12.26 11.71
N LYS A 353 11.40 12.57 13.01
CA LYS A 353 12.01 11.72 14.05
C LYS A 353 11.35 10.35 14.12
N VAL A 354 10.02 10.26 13.98
CA VAL A 354 9.28 8.98 14.02
C VAL A 354 9.80 8.03 12.95
N TYR A 355 9.80 8.45 11.68
CA TYR A 355 10.32 7.65 10.57
C TYR A 355 11.83 7.38 10.66
N GLN A 356 12.62 8.35 11.12
CA GLN A 356 14.06 8.15 11.32
C GLN A 356 14.36 7.10 12.39
N ALA A 357 13.60 7.07 13.50
CA ALA A 357 13.74 6.07 14.54
C ALA A 357 13.42 4.66 14.01
N THR A 358 12.30 4.51 13.29
CA THR A 358 11.92 3.27 12.60
C THR A 358 13.02 2.79 11.66
N SER A 359 13.54 3.67 10.79
CA SER A 359 14.59 3.34 9.82
C SER A 359 15.95 3.02 10.46
N ARG A 360 16.31 3.70 11.55
CA ARG A 360 17.54 3.39 12.32
C ARG A 360 17.49 2.00 12.93
N MET A 361 16.34 1.57 13.44
CA MET A 361 16.16 0.22 13.98
C MET A 361 16.36 -0.84 12.89
N ILE A 362 15.74 -0.66 11.73
CA ILE A 362 15.93 -1.53 10.55
C ILE A 362 17.42 -1.60 10.17
N SER A 363 18.06 -0.44 10.03
CA SER A 363 19.49 -0.35 9.64
C SER A 363 20.41 -1.08 10.62
N LYS A 364 20.14 -0.95 11.93
CA LYS A 364 20.88 -1.65 12.98
C LYS A 364 20.74 -3.16 12.85
N LYS A 365 19.53 -3.68 12.61
CA LYS A 365 19.32 -5.13 12.41
C LYS A 365 19.98 -5.65 11.13
N LYS A 366 19.94 -4.87 10.03
CA LYS A 366 20.57 -5.25 8.76
C LYS A 366 22.08 -5.44 8.83
N ILE A 367 22.78 -4.69 9.71
CA ILE A 367 24.23 -4.84 9.93
C ILE A 367 24.58 -5.91 10.97
N SER A 368 23.61 -6.41 11.74
CA SER A 368 23.78 -7.46 12.76
C SER A 368 22.66 -8.52 12.67
N ARG A 369 22.58 -9.20 11.51
CA ARG A 369 21.40 -10.01 11.12
C ARG A 369 21.14 -11.25 11.96
N TYR A 370 22.20 -11.95 12.35
CA TYR A 370 22.12 -13.29 12.92
C TYR A 370 22.82 -13.34 14.27
N ASP A 371 22.26 -14.13 15.19
CA ASP A 371 22.86 -14.40 16.48
C ASP A 371 23.97 -15.46 16.37
N ALA A 372 24.64 -15.73 17.50
CA ALA A 372 25.74 -16.68 17.56
C ALA A 372 25.31 -18.11 17.19
N GLN A 373 24.12 -18.53 17.62
CA GLN A 373 23.61 -19.88 17.38
C GLN A 373 23.37 -20.11 15.88
N THR A 374 22.67 -19.17 15.23
CA THR A 374 22.40 -19.21 13.79
C THR A 374 23.69 -19.22 12.98
N LEU A 375 24.70 -18.45 13.39
CA LEU A 375 26.01 -18.43 12.73
C LEU A 375 26.77 -19.75 12.89
N LEU A 376 26.67 -20.42 14.05
CA LEU A 376 27.27 -21.75 14.25
C LEU A 376 26.60 -22.79 13.35
N GLU A 377 25.27 -22.76 13.23
CA GLU A 377 24.51 -23.65 12.35
C GLU A 377 24.88 -23.47 10.88
N LEU A 378 25.00 -22.21 10.42
CA LEU A 378 25.45 -21.92 9.05
C LEU A 378 26.87 -22.42 8.77
N ASN A 379 27.73 -22.45 9.79
CA ASN A 379 29.14 -22.82 9.67
C ASN A 379 29.45 -24.26 10.12
N GLN A 380 28.43 -25.09 10.39
CA GLN A 380 28.62 -26.45 10.91
C GLN A 380 29.37 -27.39 9.95
N GLY A 381 29.41 -27.07 8.65
CA GLY A 381 29.99 -27.92 7.62
C GLY A 381 29.20 -29.22 7.40
N GLY A 382 29.88 -30.30 7.02
CA GLY A 382 29.32 -31.65 6.96
C GLY A 382 28.55 -32.04 5.70
N GLN A 383 28.33 -31.12 4.74
CA GLN A 383 27.75 -31.45 3.44
C GLN A 383 28.83 -31.80 2.41
N SER A 384 28.85 -33.04 1.93
CA SER A 384 29.70 -33.47 0.82
C SER A 384 28.93 -33.44 -0.50
N ALA A 385 28.61 -32.24 -1.00
CA ALA A 385 27.97 -32.05 -2.30
C ALA A 385 29.03 -31.90 -3.40
N GLN A 386 29.02 -32.77 -4.41
CA GLN A 386 29.92 -32.66 -5.57
C GLN A 386 29.38 -31.71 -6.66
N ARG A 387 28.08 -31.39 -6.61
CA ARG A 387 27.40 -30.57 -7.60
C ARG A 387 26.54 -29.53 -6.89
N GLU A 388 26.32 -28.41 -7.57
CA GLU A 388 25.51 -27.28 -7.10
C GLU A 388 24.42 -26.94 -8.10
N CYS A 389 23.40 -26.22 -7.64
CA CYS A 389 22.35 -25.69 -8.49
C CYS A 389 22.95 -24.80 -9.56
N THR A 390 22.76 -25.19 -10.83
CA THR A 390 23.25 -24.48 -12.02
C THR A 390 22.70 -23.05 -12.18
N ILE A 391 21.72 -22.64 -11.36
CA ILE A 391 21.08 -21.33 -11.44
C ILE A 391 21.49 -20.43 -10.28
N CYS A 392 21.53 -20.95 -9.06
CA CYS A 392 21.65 -20.15 -7.84
C CYS A 392 22.78 -20.60 -6.91
N HIS A 393 23.59 -21.58 -7.33
CA HIS A 393 24.74 -22.13 -6.61
C HIS A 393 24.42 -22.72 -5.22
N SER A 394 23.14 -22.96 -4.93
CA SER A 394 22.73 -23.71 -3.72
C SER A 394 23.08 -25.19 -3.88
N VAL A 395 23.55 -25.81 -2.81
CA VAL A 395 23.72 -27.26 -2.70
C VAL A 395 22.60 -27.94 -1.90
N GLN A 396 21.65 -27.16 -1.37
CA GLN A 396 20.51 -27.66 -0.59
C GLN A 396 19.38 -28.14 -1.50
N ASP A 397 18.75 -29.26 -1.10
CA ASP A 397 17.56 -29.85 -1.72
C ASP A 397 17.67 -29.90 -3.25
N MET A 398 18.72 -30.56 -3.73
CA MET A 398 19.00 -30.72 -5.15
C MET A 398 18.00 -31.68 -5.82
N THR A 399 17.66 -31.38 -7.08
CA THR A 399 16.79 -32.19 -7.94
C THR A 399 17.21 -32.04 -9.40
N ILE A 400 16.72 -32.95 -10.24
CA ILE A 400 16.82 -32.83 -11.70
C ILE A 400 15.50 -32.25 -12.22
N PHE A 401 15.57 -31.17 -13.00
CA PHE A 401 14.43 -30.53 -13.64
C PHE A 401 14.82 -30.05 -15.03
N ASN A 402 14.09 -30.46 -16.07
CA ASN A 402 14.43 -30.21 -17.48
C ASN A 402 15.89 -30.55 -17.81
N ASP A 403 16.36 -31.73 -17.40
CA ASP A 403 17.73 -32.22 -17.59
C ASP A 403 18.83 -31.34 -16.98
N GLN A 404 18.47 -30.42 -16.08
CA GLN A 404 19.39 -29.58 -15.32
C GLN A 404 19.35 -29.92 -13.84
N GLU A 405 20.51 -29.86 -13.19
CA GLU A 405 20.59 -29.94 -11.74
C GLU A 405 20.31 -28.58 -11.11
N VAL A 406 19.25 -28.52 -10.32
CA VAL A 406 18.75 -27.31 -9.69
C VAL A 406 18.29 -27.62 -8.26
N CYS A 407 18.23 -26.62 -7.39
CA CYS A 407 17.57 -26.78 -6.10
C CYS A 407 16.03 -26.74 -6.25
N GLN A 408 15.30 -27.27 -5.25
CA GLN A 408 13.84 -27.25 -5.24
C GLN A 408 13.23 -25.86 -5.43
N ILE A 409 13.83 -24.81 -4.84
CA ILE A 409 13.38 -23.43 -5.02
C ILE A 409 13.44 -23.00 -6.49
N CYS A 410 14.55 -23.27 -7.17
CA CYS A 410 14.69 -22.92 -8.58
C CYS A 410 13.76 -23.76 -9.48
N ALA A 411 13.52 -25.03 -9.14
CA ALA A 411 12.52 -25.85 -9.82
C ALA A 411 11.10 -25.30 -9.64
N SER A 412 10.73 -24.89 -8.41
CA SER A 412 9.42 -24.29 -8.13
C SER A 412 9.25 -22.91 -8.77
N LEU A 413 10.30 -22.09 -8.84
CA LEU A 413 10.29 -20.82 -9.60
C LEU A 413 10.09 -21.06 -11.11
N TYR A 414 10.62 -22.14 -11.67
CA TYR A 414 10.31 -22.52 -13.05
C TYR A 414 8.83 -22.88 -13.22
N ARG A 415 8.24 -23.63 -12.28
CA ARG A 415 6.80 -23.93 -12.33
C ARG A 415 5.98 -22.64 -12.22
N PHE A 416 6.29 -21.81 -11.23
CA PHE A 416 5.65 -20.50 -11.03
C PHE A 416 5.80 -19.60 -12.26
N SER A 417 6.90 -19.67 -13.01
CA SER A 417 7.09 -18.90 -14.25
C SER A 417 6.03 -19.15 -15.32
N LYS A 418 5.38 -20.33 -15.31
CA LYS A 418 4.27 -20.67 -16.21
C LYS A 418 2.93 -20.11 -15.73
N GLU A 419 2.84 -19.78 -14.45
CA GLU A 419 1.62 -19.32 -13.76
C GLU A 419 1.58 -17.78 -13.64
N ILE A 420 2.65 -17.06 -13.96
CA ILE A 420 2.75 -15.58 -13.79
C ILE A 420 1.73 -14.76 -14.60
N GLN A 421 1.02 -15.39 -15.54
CA GLN A 421 -0.04 -14.75 -16.32
C GLN A 421 -1.44 -15.04 -15.79
N GLU A 422 -1.57 -15.93 -14.80
CA GLU A 422 -2.82 -16.14 -14.09
C GLU A 422 -3.27 -14.85 -13.40
N LYS A 423 -4.59 -14.69 -13.30
CA LYS A 423 -5.25 -13.58 -12.59
C LYS A 423 -5.32 -13.86 -11.08
N TYR A 424 -5.51 -15.11 -10.69
CA TYR A 424 -5.71 -15.52 -9.31
C TYR A 424 -4.47 -16.26 -8.79
N TYR A 425 -4.08 -15.95 -7.55
CA TYR A 425 -3.01 -16.63 -6.84
C TYR A 425 -3.51 -17.05 -5.48
N ILE A 426 -3.36 -18.34 -5.16
CA ILE A 426 -3.81 -18.89 -3.89
C ILE A 426 -2.62 -19.21 -2.99
N VAL A 427 -2.82 -19.01 -1.69
CA VAL A 427 -1.92 -19.47 -0.64
C VAL A 427 -2.50 -20.73 -0.01
N THR A 428 -1.70 -21.80 0.00
CA THR A 428 -2.05 -23.11 0.55
C THR A 428 -0.99 -23.59 1.55
N LYS A 429 -1.28 -24.68 2.27
CA LYS A 429 -0.37 -25.24 3.29
C LYS A 429 0.75 -26.12 2.74
N GLU A 430 0.61 -26.66 1.53
CA GLU A 430 1.50 -27.73 1.06
C GLU A 430 1.91 -27.60 -0.42
N LYS A 431 1.19 -26.82 -1.23
CA LYS A 431 1.32 -26.84 -2.69
C LYS A 431 1.74 -25.48 -3.24
N GLY A 432 2.88 -25.46 -3.94
CA GLY A 432 3.35 -24.28 -4.67
C GLY A 432 4.79 -23.91 -4.32
N LEU A 433 5.11 -22.64 -4.50
CA LEU A 433 6.38 -22.04 -4.13
C LEU A 433 6.30 -21.56 -2.67
N PRO A 434 7.23 -21.94 -1.76
CA PRO A 434 7.17 -21.51 -0.36
C PRO A 434 7.15 -19.99 -0.28
N ILE A 435 6.23 -19.37 0.46
CA ILE A 435 6.08 -17.90 0.54
C ILE A 435 6.21 -17.37 1.98
N GLY A 436 6.06 -18.25 2.97
CA GLY A 436 6.21 -17.94 4.40
C GLY A 436 6.18 -19.21 5.25
N PRO A 437 6.26 -19.09 6.58
CA PRO A 437 6.16 -20.22 7.51
C PRO A 437 4.90 -21.07 7.24
N GLY A 438 5.10 -22.32 6.80
CA GLY A 438 4.00 -23.25 6.49
C GLY A 438 3.08 -22.84 5.34
N ALA A 439 3.50 -21.91 4.48
CA ALA A 439 2.67 -21.33 3.42
C ALA A 439 3.35 -21.42 2.05
N PHE A 440 2.54 -21.71 1.02
CA PHE A 440 2.98 -21.89 -0.36
C PHE A 440 2.04 -21.13 -1.30
N ILE A 441 2.59 -20.44 -2.30
CA ILE A 441 1.86 -19.68 -3.30
C ILE A 441 1.92 -20.33 -4.68
N ARG A 442 0.84 -20.25 -5.44
CA ARG A 442 0.80 -20.61 -6.87
C ARG A 442 -0.30 -19.85 -7.61
N GLY A 443 -0.14 -19.69 -8.92
CA GLY A 443 -1.22 -19.18 -9.77
C GLY A 443 -2.25 -20.27 -10.06
N ILE A 444 -3.51 -19.88 -10.22
CA ILE A 444 -4.62 -20.78 -10.50
C ILE A 444 -5.59 -20.15 -11.51
N SER A 445 -6.16 -21.00 -12.36
CA SER A 445 -7.21 -20.60 -13.30
C SER A 445 -8.53 -20.35 -12.57
N GLN A 446 -9.41 -19.51 -13.13
CA GLN A 446 -10.75 -19.30 -12.57
C GLN A 446 -11.54 -20.61 -12.46
N ALA A 447 -11.41 -21.50 -13.45
CA ALA A 447 -12.15 -22.76 -13.51
C ALA A 447 -11.72 -23.77 -12.44
N ASP A 448 -10.54 -23.60 -11.86
CA ASP A 448 -10.01 -24.50 -10.83
C ASP A 448 -10.08 -23.90 -9.42
N LEU A 449 -10.41 -22.61 -9.31
CA LEU A 449 -10.46 -21.91 -8.03
C LEU A 449 -11.47 -22.54 -7.06
N GLU A 450 -12.64 -22.95 -7.55
CA GLU A 450 -13.68 -23.62 -6.74
C GLU A 450 -13.32 -25.06 -6.35
N LYS A 451 -12.30 -25.65 -6.99
CA LYS A 451 -11.91 -27.06 -6.80
C LYS A 451 -10.78 -27.24 -5.79
N GLU A 452 -10.05 -26.18 -5.44
CA GLU A 452 -8.93 -26.23 -4.51
C GLU A 452 -9.24 -25.41 -3.24
N GLY A 453 -9.01 -26.00 -2.07
CA GLY A 453 -9.07 -25.26 -0.81
C GLY A 453 -7.85 -24.34 -0.65
N TRP A 454 -8.08 -23.11 -0.20
CA TRP A 454 -7.04 -22.10 -0.01
C TRP A 454 -7.23 -21.35 1.30
N ASN A 455 -6.13 -20.80 1.84
CA ASN A 455 -6.13 -20.01 3.07
C ASN A 455 -6.22 -18.51 2.78
N ARG A 456 -5.65 -18.08 1.66
CA ARG A 456 -5.70 -16.70 1.17
C ARG A 456 -5.73 -16.70 -0.34
N ILE A 457 -6.31 -15.67 -0.93
CA ILE A 457 -6.32 -15.45 -2.38
C ILE A 457 -5.92 -14.01 -2.69
N TYR A 458 -5.05 -13.87 -3.68
CA TYR A 458 -4.69 -12.61 -4.29
C TYR A 458 -5.27 -12.51 -5.70
N VAL A 459 -5.90 -11.37 -6.00
CA VAL A 459 -6.38 -11.04 -7.34
C VAL A 459 -5.46 -9.99 -7.93
N LYS A 460 -4.78 -10.34 -9.02
CA LYS A 460 -3.82 -9.48 -9.70
C LYS A 460 -4.53 -8.55 -10.68
N ASN A 461 -4.24 -7.25 -10.61
CA ASN A 461 -4.67 -6.21 -11.56
C ASN A 461 -6.18 -6.21 -11.81
N SER A 462 -6.98 -6.18 -10.74
CA SER A 462 -8.45 -6.05 -10.85
C SER A 462 -8.99 -5.26 -9.68
N PHE A 463 -10.06 -4.50 -9.89
CA PHE A 463 -10.88 -3.92 -8.83
C PHE A 463 -12.20 -4.69 -8.60
N ALA A 464 -12.44 -5.78 -9.33
CA ALA A 464 -13.68 -6.54 -9.19
C ALA A 464 -13.81 -7.14 -7.79
N THR A 465 -14.98 -7.03 -7.18
CA THR A 465 -15.30 -7.50 -5.83
C THR A 465 -16.00 -8.87 -5.83
N ASP A 466 -15.79 -9.67 -6.89
CA ASP A 466 -16.44 -10.96 -7.13
C ASP A 466 -16.05 -12.05 -6.11
N ILE A 467 -14.91 -11.87 -5.45
CA ILE A 467 -14.41 -12.77 -4.41
C ILE A 467 -14.24 -11.93 -3.14
N ALA A 468 -15.18 -12.02 -2.21
CA ALA A 468 -15.23 -11.18 -1.01
C ALA A 468 -13.89 -11.11 -0.24
N ARG A 469 -13.23 -12.26 -0.05
CA ARG A 469 -11.98 -12.40 0.72
C ARG A 469 -10.71 -12.08 -0.06
N ALA A 470 -10.82 -11.64 -1.31
CA ALA A 470 -9.64 -11.44 -2.13
C ALA A 470 -8.87 -10.18 -1.75
N THR A 471 -7.57 -10.35 -1.59
CA THR A 471 -6.66 -9.20 -1.53
C THR A 471 -6.26 -8.80 -2.94
N HIS A 472 -6.53 -7.56 -3.30
CA HIS A 472 -6.20 -7.02 -4.62
C HIS A 472 -4.77 -6.51 -4.65
N VAL A 473 -3.99 -6.99 -5.62
CA VAL A 473 -2.58 -6.61 -5.81
C VAL A 473 -2.37 -6.06 -7.20
N PHE A 474 -1.56 -5.02 -7.32
CA PHE A 474 -1.28 -4.36 -8.59
C PHE A 474 0.18 -4.56 -8.97
N VAL A 475 0.42 -5.04 -10.19
CA VAL A 475 1.75 -5.39 -10.68
C VAL A 475 1.94 -4.95 -12.13
N GLY A 476 3.08 -4.34 -12.41
CA GLY A 476 3.53 -4.07 -13.78
C GLY A 476 3.99 -5.36 -14.46
N ASP A 477 3.09 -6.01 -15.20
CA ASP A 477 3.32 -7.35 -15.73
C ASP A 477 3.07 -7.49 -17.24
N TYR A 478 3.11 -6.39 -18.00
CA TYR A 478 3.03 -6.47 -19.46
C TYR A 478 4.12 -7.37 -20.07
N LYS A 479 3.71 -8.26 -20.98
CA LYS A 479 4.60 -9.17 -21.72
C LYS A 479 4.17 -9.24 -23.19
N TYR A 480 5.07 -8.83 -24.10
CA TYR A 480 4.87 -9.00 -25.54
C TYR A 480 5.38 -10.36 -26.05
N ALA A 481 6.56 -10.80 -25.59
CA ALA A 481 7.21 -12.06 -26.00
C ALA A 481 8.02 -12.68 -24.86
N ASP A 482 8.61 -13.86 -25.08
CA ASP A 482 9.61 -14.42 -24.17
C ASP A 482 10.97 -13.73 -24.33
N ILE A 483 11.79 -13.76 -23.27
CA ILE A 483 13.06 -13.02 -23.22
C ILE A 483 14.04 -13.40 -24.33
N ASP A 484 14.07 -14.67 -24.71
CA ASP A 484 14.89 -15.25 -25.77
C ASP A 484 14.42 -14.83 -27.17
N GLN A 485 13.20 -14.30 -27.31
CA GLN A 485 12.63 -13.87 -28.58
C GLN A 485 12.87 -12.38 -28.87
N TYR A 486 13.08 -11.54 -27.86
CA TYR A 486 13.17 -10.08 -28.04
C TYR A 486 14.31 -9.63 -28.94
N ALA A 487 15.48 -10.27 -28.86
CA ALA A 487 16.59 -9.94 -29.74
C ALA A 487 16.24 -10.18 -31.22
N GLN A 488 15.40 -11.17 -31.52
CA GLN A 488 14.92 -11.43 -32.89
C GLN A 488 13.87 -10.41 -33.34
N LEU A 489 13.04 -9.90 -32.42
CA LEU A 489 12.04 -8.87 -32.72
C LEU A 489 12.65 -7.51 -33.09
N SER A 490 13.94 -7.30 -32.82
CA SER A 490 14.68 -6.08 -33.19
C SER A 490 15.04 -6.00 -34.68
N GLN A 491 14.87 -7.10 -35.43
CA GLN A 491 15.06 -7.12 -36.88
C GLN A 491 13.73 -6.95 -37.60
N ASP A 492 13.70 -6.05 -38.58
CA ASP A 492 12.57 -5.87 -39.48
C ASP A 492 12.39 -7.13 -40.35
N SER A 493 11.20 -7.73 -40.31
CA SER A 493 10.93 -9.00 -40.96
C SER A 493 10.82 -8.91 -42.49
N GLN A 494 10.62 -7.71 -43.05
CA GLN A 494 10.46 -7.50 -44.49
C GLN A 494 11.76 -7.09 -45.16
N THR A 495 12.54 -6.24 -44.50
CA THR A 495 13.76 -5.62 -45.03
C THR A 495 15.04 -6.24 -44.47
N GLY A 496 14.95 -6.98 -43.36
CA GLY A 496 16.11 -7.51 -42.65
C GLY A 496 16.94 -6.44 -41.94
N GLN A 497 16.51 -5.17 -41.94
CA GLN A 497 17.21 -4.08 -41.28
C GLN A 497 17.03 -4.14 -39.76
N GLY A 498 18.07 -3.73 -39.02
CA GLY A 498 18.09 -3.76 -37.55
C GLY A 498 19.18 -4.69 -36.99
N ILE A 499 19.84 -4.25 -35.93
CA ILE A 499 20.85 -5.07 -35.25
C ILE A 499 20.17 -6.00 -34.25
N ARG A 500 20.49 -7.30 -34.29
CA ARG A 500 19.89 -8.32 -33.44
C ARG A 500 20.35 -8.19 -31.98
N ARG A 501 19.72 -7.29 -31.23
CA ARG A 501 20.08 -6.94 -29.84
C ARG A 501 18.83 -6.74 -28.99
N LEU A 502 18.97 -6.96 -27.69
CA LEU A 502 18.01 -6.48 -26.69
C LEU A 502 18.56 -5.23 -26.01
N ALA A 503 17.66 -4.32 -25.63
CA ALA A 503 17.95 -3.21 -24.75
C ALA A 503 17.28 -3.47 -23.39
N VAL A 504 17.94 -3.05 -22.32
CA VAL A 504 17.41 -3.09 -20.96
C VAL A 504 17.43 -1.66 -20.42
N VAL A 505 16.30 -1.21 -19.88
CA VAL A 505 16.19 0.08 -19.20
C VAL A 505 15.95 -0.18 -17.71
N ARG A 506 16.72 0.50 -16.88
CA ARG A 506 16.49 0.58 -15.44
C ARG A 506 16.26 2.05 -15.11
N LEU A 507 15.15 2.31 -14.43
CA LEU A 507 14.72 3.64 -14.03
C LEU A 507 14.48 3.64 -12.53
N ASP A 508 14.77 4.76 -11.90
CA ASP A 508 14.55 5.00 -10.48
C ASP A 508 14.00 6.42 -10.30
N VAL A 509 13.26 6.65 -9.22
CA VAL A 509 12.74 7.97 -8.88
C VAL A 509 13.78 8.70 -8.04
N ASP A 510 14.29 9.80 -8.57
CA ASP A 510 15.23 10.64 -7.84
C ASP A 510 14.62 11.19 -6.54
N ASP A 511 15.40 11.19 -5.47
CA ASP A 511 15.08 11.76 -4.15
C ASP A 511 13.81 11.23 -3.47
N LEU A 512 13.26 10.08 -3.88
CA LEU A 512 11.97 9.57 -3.39
C LEU A 512 11.89 9.45 -1.86
N GLY A 513 12.95 8.97 -1.21
CA GLY A 513 13.01 8.87 0.25
C GLY A 513 12.96 10.23 0.94
N ALA A 514 13.63 11.26 0.40
CA ALA A 514 13.54 12.62 0.90
C ALA A 514 12.16 13.23 0.63
N ALA A 515 11.59 12.93 -0.53
CA ALA A 515 10.29 13.43 -0.97
C ALA A 515 9.14 12.90 -0.09
N PHE A 516 9.18 11.64 0.33
CA PHE A 516 8.20 11.10 1.27
C PHE A 516 8.29 11.75 2.67
N MET A 517 9.51 12.06 3.12
CA MET A 517 9.79 12.59 4.47
C MET A 517 9.59 14.10 4.61
N ALA A 518 9.72 14.83 3.50
CA ALA A 518 9.86 16.27 3.49
C ALA A 518 9.28 16.96 2.24
N GLY A 519 8.69 16.23 1.29
CA GLY A 519 8.13 16.83 0.06
C GLY A 519 7.07 17.89 0.36
N PHE A 520 6.28 17.70 1.41
CA PHE A 520 5.27 18.67 1.83
C PHE A 520 5.77 19.71 2.84
N SER A 521 7.09 19.80 3.03
CA SER A 521 7.69 20.70 4.02
C SER A 521 8.10 22.08 3.49
N TYR A 522 8.16 22.25 2.16
CA TYR A 522 8.68 23.45 1.53
C TYR A 522 7.76 24.67 1.65
N GLN A 523 6.45 24.45 1.71
CA GLN A 523 5.46 25.53 1.77
C GLN A 523 4.91 25.73 3.19
N ASP A 524 4.58 26.98 3.52
CA ASP A 524 3.92 27.39 4.77
C ASP A 524 4.52 26.81 6.06
N GLY A 525 5.86 26.83 6.16
CA GLY A 525 6.57 26.35 7.35
C GLY A 525 6.44 24.84 7.60
N GLY A 526 6.09 24.08 6.55
CA GLY A 526 5.93 22.63 6.58
C GLY A 526 4.66 22.13 7.26
N LYS A 527 3.66 23.01 7.43
CA LYS A 527 2.35 22.64 7.98
C LYS A 527 1.61 21.57 7.16
N TYR A 528 1.98 21.40 5.90
CA TYR A 528 1.35 20.41 5.02
C TYR A 528 1.94 19.02 5.14
N ASN A 529 3.03 18.83 5.88
CA ASN A 529 3.69 17.54 6.02
C ASN A 529 2.95 16.60 6.99
N THR A 530 1.83 16.07 6.50
CA THR A 530 0.91 15.20 7.25
C THR A 530 0.97 13.76 6.73
N LEU A 531 0.58 12.82 7.60
CA LEU A 531 0.57 11.41 7.24
C LEU A 531 -0.38 11.09 6.08
N ALA A 532 -1.55 11.74 6.05
CA ALA A 532 -2.51 11.58 4.97
C ALA A 532 -1.93 11.95 3.59
N ARG A 533 -1.17 13.04 3.51
CA ARG A 533 -0.52 13.43 2.24
C ARG A 533 0.59 12.48 1.83
N SER A 534 1.39 12.01 2.78
CA SER A 534 2.40 10.98 2.49
C SER A 534 1.77 9.66 2.02
N ALA A 535 0.61 9.27 2.58
CA ALA A 535 -0.16 8.12 2.11
C ALA A 535 -0.72 8.35 0.71
N THR A 536 -1.33 9.52 0.43
CA THR A 536 -1.84 9.87 -0.91
C THR A 536 -0.72 9.91 -1.95
N PHE A 537 0.44 10.49 -1.61
CA PHE A 537 1.62 10.51 -2.47
C PHE A 537 2.11 9.09 -2.80
N SER A 538 2.21 8.22 -1.78
CA SER A 538 2.68 6.84 -1.96
C SER A 538 1.74 6.02 -2.82
N ARG A 539 0.43 6.23 -2.66
CA ARG A 539 -0.59 5.63 -3.52
C ARG A 539 -0.43 6.11 -4.96
N SER A 540 -0.25 7.41 -5.18
CA SER A 540 -0.03 7.98 -6.52
C SER A 540 1.20 7.38 -7.22
N MET A 541 2.33 7.27 -6.49
CA MET A 541 3.53 6.61 -7.00
C MET A 541 3.29 5.13 -7.30
N SER A 542 2.60 4.42 -6.41
CA SER A 542 2.26 3.01 -6.61
C SER A 542 1.39 2.82 -7.85
N LEU A 543 0.35 3.62 -8.05
CA LEU A 543 -0.49 3.56 -9.25
C LEU A 543 0.31 3.82 -10.53
N PHE A 544 1.19 4.81 -10.52
CA PHE A 544 2.02 5.12 -11.68
C PHE A 544 2.89 3.92 -12.09
N PHE A 545 3.63 3.36 -11.15
CA PHE A 545 4.58 2.29 -11.45
C PHE A 545 3.98 0.87 -11.47
N LYS A 546 2.86 0.61 -10.78
CA LYS A 546 2.25 -0.73 -10.77
C LYS A 546 1.10 -0.87 -11.77
N VAL A 547 0.37 0.20 -12.06
CA VAL A 547 -0.81 0.18 -12.96
C VAL A 547 -0.50 0.84 -14.30
N TYR A 548 -0.20 2.14 -14.30
CA TYR A 548 -0.12 2.93 -15.54
C TYR A 548 1.03 2.52 -16.45
N ILE A 549 2.09 1.92 -15.91
CA ILE A 549 3.16 1.42 -16.76
C ILE A 549 2.71 0.34 -17.74
N ASN A 550 1.72 -0.48 -17.38
CA ASN A 550 1.17 -1.48 -18.29
C ASN A 550 0.51 -0.82 -19.50
N GLN A 551 -0.07 0.36 -19.30
CA GLN A 551 -0.69 1.15 -20.37
C GLN A 551 0.36 1.79 -21.26
N PHE A 552 1.43 2.35 -20.69
CA PHE A 552 2.54 2.90 -21.47
C PHE A 552 3.27 1.82 -22.29
N ALA A 553 3.24 0.58 -21.83
CA ALA A 553 3.74 -0.59 -22.54
C ALA A 553 2.86 -1.03 -23.70
N LYS A 554 1.55 -0.76 -23.62
CA LYS A 554 0.55 -1.28 -24.53
C LYS A 554 0.89 -0.86 -25.97
N ASP A 555 0.73 -1.80 -26.89
CA ASP A 555 1.06 -1.66 -28.31
C ASP A 555 2.54 -1.36 -28.62
N LYS A 556 3.42 -1.38 -27.61
CA LYS A 556 4.87 -1.32 -27.79
C LYS A 556 5.46 -2.73 -27.74
N LYS A 557 6.45 -3.01 -28.60
CA LYS A 557 7.20 -4.28 -28.61
C LYS A 557 8.22 -4.37 -27.46
N TYR A 558 7.86 -3.95 -26.25
CA TYR A 558 8.74 -3.96 -25.08
C TYR A 558 8.45 -5.15 -24.15
N ARG A 559 9.42 -5.49 -23.29
CA ARG A 559 9.19 -6.28 -22.08
C ARG A 559 9.28 -5.35 -20.90
N LEU A 560 8.30 -5.37 -20.01
CA LEU A 560 8.40 -4.68 -18.73
C LEU A 560 8.59 -5.71 -17.62
N SER A 561 9.70 -5.56 -16.92
CA SER A 561 9.95 -6.18 -15.63
C SER A 561 10.39 -5.05 -14.73
N MET A 562 9.45 -4.51 -13.96
CA MET A 562 9.77 -3.52 -12.95
C MET A 562 9.76 -4.16 -11.57
N LEU A 563 10.84 -3.90 -10.85
CA LEU A 563 10.77 -3.81 -9.41
C LEU A 563 10.66 -2.33 -9.06
N VAL A 564 9.55 -1.98 -8.43
CA VAL A 564 9.44 -0.67 -7.78
C VAL A 564 10.15 -0.80 -6.44
N GLU A 565 11.45 -0.52 -6.40
CA GLU A 565 12.19 -0.48 -5.13
C GLU A 565 12.09 0.93 -4.56
N MET A 566 11.16 1.16 -3.63
CA MET A 566 11.14 2.43 -2.89
C MET A 566 12.23 2.37 -1.80
N MET A 567 13.47 2.67 -2.17
CA MET A 567 14.57 2.73 -1.20
C MET A 567 14.40 3.92 -0.27
N TYR A 568 14.06 3.65 0.99
CA TYR A 568 14.17 4.63 2.07
C TYR A 568 15.60 4.64 2.60
N SER A 569 16.43 5.53 2.07
CA SER A 569 17.67 5.91 2.75
C SER A 569 17.40 7.16 3.61
N PRO A 570 17.42 7.07 4.96
CA PRO A 570 17.46 8.27 5.76
C PRO A 570 18.77 8.98 5.42
N LEU A 571 18.71 10.26 5.07
CA LEU A 571 19.88 11.14 4.93
C LEU A 571 20.80 10.97 6.15
N VAL A 572 21.86 10.18 5.99
CA VAL A 572 22.97 10.10 6.93
C VAL A 572 23.91 11.24 6.55
N HIS A 573 23.86 12.29 7.36
CA HIS A 573 24.59 13.56 7.29
C HIS A 573 23.94 14.66 6.42
N GLY A 574 23.52 15.72 7.10
CA GLY A 574 23.06 16.95 6.47
C GLY A 574 24.17 17.58 5.63
N LYS A 575 23.98 17.55 4.31
CA LYS A 575 24.43 18.60 3.39
C LYS A 575 23.32 18.84 2.39
N ILE A 576 22.70 20.01 2.49
CA ILE A 576 21.91 20.60 1.41
C ILE A 576 22.91 20.86 0.29
N LEU A 577 22.93 20.05 -0.76
CA LEU A 577 23.59 20.40 -2.02
C LEU A 577 22.57 21.11 -2.90
N SER A 578 22.41 22.40 -2.64
CA SER A 578 21.89 23.34 -3.62
C SER A 578 22.81 23.36 -4.85
N HIS A 579 22.19 23.25 -6.03
CA HIS A 579 22.76 23.45 -7.38
C HIS A 579 23.45 22.25 -8.06
N LEU A 580 22.65 21.51 -8.84
CA LEU A 580 23.08 21.09 -10.18
C LEU A 580 21.99 21.49 -11.19
N ARG A 581 22.17 22.66 -11.81
CA ARG A 581 21.46 23.01 -13.05
C ARG A 581 22.13 22.22 -14.19
N LEU A 582 21.44 21.23 -14.74
CA LEU A 582 21.80 20.67 -16.05
C LEU A 582 21.29 21.63 -17.14
N THR A 583 22.17 22.51 -17.59
CA THR A 583 22.03 23.22 -18.86
C THR A 583 22.18 22.23 -20.01
N CYS A 584 21.09 21.87 -20.68
CA CYS A 584 21.15 21.27 -22.01
C CYS A 584 21.62 22.34 -23.02
N ALA A 585 22.89 22.29 -23.40
CA ALA A 585 23.41 23.04 -24.53
C ALA A 585 22.92 22.38 -25.83
N ASN A 586 21.94 23.01 -26.48
CA ASN A 586 21.64 22.79 -27.89
C ASN A 586 22.83 23.31 -28.72
N ASN A 587 23.52 22.41 -29.42
CA ASN A 587 24.30 22.78 -30.61
C ASN A 587 24.03 21.76 -31.72
N LEU A 588 22.97 22.05 -32.47
CA LEU A 588 22.78 21.57 -33.83
C LEU A 588 23.63 22.46 -34.75
N SER A 589 24.80 21.99 -35.18
CA SER A 589 25.47 22.55 -36.35
C SER A 589 25.10 21.72 -37.59
N SER A 590 24.15 22.24 -38.36
CA SER A 590 23.86 21.85 -39.73
C SER A 590 25.08 22.11 -40.62
N GLY A 591 25.42 21.15 -41.47
CA GLY A 591 26.61 21.18 -42.32
C GLY A 591 26.55 22.15 -43.51
N ARG A 592 27.69 22.22 -44.21
CA ARG A 592 27.78 22.60 -45.63
C ARG A 592 28.91 21.79 -46.29
N MET A 593 28.54 21.17 -47.42
CA MET A 593 29.46 20.70 -48.45
C MET A 593 30.26 21.88 -49.04
N ALA A 594 31.52 21.65 -49.40
CA ALA A 594 32.10 22.02 -50.70
C ALA A 594 33.57 21.58 -50.76
N ASN A 595 33.84 20.74 -51.76
CA ASN A 595 35.12 20.32 -52.36
C ASN A 595 36.15 19.56 -51.52
#